data_AF-A0A3D5CV57-F1
#
_entry.id   AF-A0A3D5CV57-F1
#
_cell.length_a   1.000
_cell.length_b   1.000
_cell.length_c   1.000
_cell.angle_alpha   90.00
_cell.angle_beta   90.00
_cell.angle_gamma   90.00
#
_symmetry.space_group_name_H-M   'P 1'
#
loop_
_entity.id
_entity.type
_entity.pdbx_description
1 polymer ?
#
loop_
_entity_poly.entity_id
_entity_poly.type
_entity_poly.pdbx_seq_one_letter_code
_entity_poly.pdbx_strand_id
1 'polypeptide(L)'
;VDDTMYDQQQPFRNAVKRVVPLVSDADMHPLYIRFRHHSDENFPKVMAGDWTLEYMRAHRISQSLKDLDYPHITEEDGLLFQKIYEEELDNICLHEEVKKTLDFLKEKNVP
;
A
#
# COMPACT_ATOMS: atom_id res chain seq x y z
N VAL A 1 4.86 -5.90 18.66
CA VAL A 1 4.44 -6.05 17.24
C VAL A 1 4.73 -4.71 16.63
N ASP A 2 5.74 -4.63 15.76
CA ASP A 2 6.33 -3.36 15.27
C ASP A 2 5.27 -2.34 14.87
N ASP A 3 5.25 -1.18 15.54
CA ASP A 3 4.36 -0.06 15.19
C ASP A 3 4.57 0.36 13.73
N THR A 4 5.80 0.23 13.21
CA THR A 4 6.16 0.51 11.81
C THR A 4 5.45 -0.41 10.80
N MET A 5 5.17 -1.67 11.16
CA MET A 5 4.46 -2.61 10.28
C MET A 5 2.95 -2.34 10.26
N TYR A 6 2.38 -1.84 11.37
CA TYR A 6 0.99 -1.39 11.42
C TYR A 6 0.80 -0.09 10.63
N ASP A 7 1.71 0.86 10.80
CA ASP A 7 1.68 2.14 10.08
C ASP A 7 1.74 1.94 8.57
N GLN A 8 2.58 1.02 8.06
CA GLN A 8 2.66 0.74 6.62
C GLN A 8 1.43 0.01 6.05
N GLN A 9 0.66 -0.69 6.88
CA GLN A 9 -0.57 -1.35 6.46
C GLN A 9 -1.77 -0.39 6.42
N GLN A 10 -1.73 0.72 7.18
CA GLN A 10 -2.84 1.67 7.21
C GLN A 10 -3.12 2.36 5.86
N PRO A 11 -2.11 2.83 5.09
CA PRO A 11 -2.31 3.37 3.74
C PRO A 11 -2.99 2.38 2.81
N PHE A 12 -2.59 1.11 2.90
CA PHE A 12 -3.19 0.05 2.12
C PHE A 12 -4.68 -0.11 2.46
N ARG A 13 -5.02 -0.17 3.76
CA ARG A 13 -6.41 -0.27 4.22
C ARG A 13 -7.25 0.91 3.72
N ASN A 14 -6.71 2.12 3.79
CA ASN A 14 -7.41 3.33 3.34
C ASN A 14 -7.68 3.28 1.82
N ALA A 15 -6.69 2.88 1.03
CA ALA A 15 -6.85 2.71 -0.42
C ALA A 15 -7.86 1.61 -0.77
N VAL A 16 -7.81 0.44 -0.12
CA VAL A 16 -8.77 -0.64 -0.38
C VAL A 16 -10.19 -0.21 -0.02
N LYS A 17 -10.42 0.41 1.14
CA LYS A 17 -11.77 0.85 1.54
C LYS A 17 -12.38 1.86 0.57
N ARG A 18 -11.55 2.67 -0.09
CA ARG A 18 -11.99 3.69 -1.04
C ARG A 18 -12.34 3.13 -2.42
N VAL A 19 -11.62 2.11 -2.87
CA VAL A 19 -11.78 1.54 -4.23
C VAL A 19 -12.63 0.27 -4.24
N VAL A 20 -12.50 -0.57 -3.21
CA VAL A 20 -13.16 -1.88 -3.11
C VAL A 20 -13.85 -2.00 -1.74
N PRO A 21 -14.94 -1.23 -1.50
CA PRO A 21 -15.61 -1.16 -0.20
C PRO A 21 -16.27 -2.48 0.22
N LEU A 22 -16.35 -3.48 -0.67
CA LEU A 22 -16.82 -4.82 -0.36
C LEU A 22 -15.88 -5.61 0.56
N VAL A 23 -14.59 -5.27 0.58
CA VAL A 23 -13.60 -6.05 1.33
C VAL A 23 -13.81 -5.86 2.83
N SER A 24 -14.00 -6.97 3.53
CA SER A 24 -14.24 -6.97 4.97
C SER A 24 -12.99 -6.54 5.77
N ASP A 25 -13.20 -5.98 6.96
CA ASP A 25 -12.08 -5.62 7.85
C ASP A 25 -11.25 -6.84 8.27
N ALA A 26 -11.88 -8.03 8.34
CA ALA A 26 -11.21 -9.29 8.65
C ALA A 26 -10.23 -9.72 7.54
N ASP A 27 -10.54 -9.41 6.27
CA ASP A 27 -9.73 -9.79 5.13
C ASP A 27 -8.62 -8.80 4.78
N MET A 28 -8.62 -7.59 5.36
CA MET A 28 -7.60 -6.57 5.08
C MET A 28 -6.16 -7.06 5.29
N HIS A 29 -5.91 -7.78 6.37
CA HIS A 29 -4.56 -8.25 6.68
C HIS A 29 -4.15 -9.42 5.75
N PRO A 30 -4.97 -10.47 5.57
CA PRO A 30 -4.76 -11.49 4.54
C PRO A 30 -4.57 -10.93 3.12
N LEU A 31 -5.31 -9.88 2.76
CA LEU A 31 -5.22 -9.21 1.47
C LEU A 31 -3.89 -8.48 1.31
N TYR A 32 -3.45 -7.75 2.35
CA TYR A 32 -2.17 -7.06 2.35
C TYR A 32 -0.97 -8.01 2.17
N ILE A 33 -0.99 -9.17 2.84
CA ILE A 33 0.07 -10.18 2.69
C ILE A 33 0.16 -10.66 1.24
N ARG A 34 -0.98 -10.95 0.60
CA ARG A 34 -1.03 -11.35 -0.82
C ARG A 34 -0.56 -10.23 -1.74
N PHE A 35 -0.95 -8.99 -1.46
CA PHE A 35 -0.49 -7.83 -2.21
C PHE A 35 1.03 -7.66 -2.18
N ARG A 36 1.65 -7.89 -1.02
CA ARG A 36 3.11 -7.91 -0.87
C ARG A 36 3.74 -9.09 -1.62
N HIS A 37 3.20 -10.29 -1.47
CA HIS A 37 3.65 -11.49 -2.19
C HIS A 37 3.65 -11.28 -3.71
N HIS A 38 2.53 -10.80 -4.27
CA HIS A 38 2.39 -10.50 -5.69
C HIS A 38 3.30 -9.36 -6.16
N SER A 39 3.66 -8.42 -5.28
CA SER A 39 4.66 -7.40 -5.61
C SER A 39 6.04 -8.04 -5.82
N ASP A 40 6.45 -8.91 -4.89
CA ASP A 40 7.76 -9.57 -4.94
C ASP A 40 7.84 -10.57 -6.11
N GLU A 41 6.77 -11.30 -6.39
CA GLU A 41 6.68 -12.25 -7.50
C GLU A 41 6.73 -11.56 -8.88
N ASN A 42 6.09 -10.40 -9.01
CA ASN A 42 5.98 -9.72 -10.31
C ASN A 42 7.10 -8.72 -10.59
N PHE A 43 7.82 -8.24 -9.56
CA PHE A 43 8.91 -7.28 -9.74
C PHE A 43 10.02 -7.76 -10.69
N PRO A 44 10.45 -9.04 -10.70
CA PRO A 44 11.41 -9.55 -11.69
C PRO A 44 10.97 -9.36 -13.14
N LYS A 45 9.66 -9.43 -13.45
CA LYS A 45 9.12 -9.20 -14.80
C LYS A 45 9.27 -7.74 -15.24
N VAL A 46 9.17 -6.80 -14.29
CA VAL A 46 9.46 -5.38 -14.55
C VAL A 46 10.94 -5.18 -14.82
N MET A 47 11.80 -5.82 -14.03
CA MET A 47 13.26 -5.75 -14.21
C MET A 47 13.74 -6.38 -15.53
N ALA A 48 13.04 -7.40 -16.03
CA ALA A 48 13.29 -8.01 -17.32
C ALA A 48 12.75 -7.17 -18.51
N GLY A 49 11.93 -6.15 -18.25
CA GLY A 49 11.27 -5.35 -19.28
C GLY A 49 10.02 -5.99 -19.88
N ASP A 50 9.58 -7.13 -19.34
CA ASP A 50 8.37 -7.83 -19.80
C ASP A 50 7.09 -7.06 -19.42
N TRP A 51 7.09 -6.46 -18.22
CA TRP A 51 5.96 -5.70 -17.67
C TRP A 51 6.34 -4.24 -17.42
N THR A 52 5.41 -3.32 -17.64
CA THR A 52 5.57 -1.95 -17.14
C THR A 52 5.35 -1.92 -15.63
N LEU A 53 6.00 -0.96 -14.95
CA LEU A 53 5.78 -0.76 -13.51
C LEU A 53 4.32 -0.44 -13.19
N GLU A 54 3.68 0.35 -14.05
CA GLU A 54 2.27 0.73 -13.94
C GLU A 54 1.35 -0.50 -14.00
N TYR A 55 1.53 -1.35 -15.02
CA TYR A 55 0.78 -2.59 -15.16
C TYR A 55 0.96 -3.50 -13.94
N MET A 56 2.21 -3.70 -13.48
CA MET A 56 2.48 -4.53 -12.30
C MET A 56 1.74 -4.02 -11.06
N ARG A 57 1.74 -2.70 -10.85
CA ARG A 57 1.09 -2.06 -9.69
C ARG A 57 -0.43 -2.22 -9.69
N ALA A 58 -1.09 -2.13 -10.85
CA ALA A 58 -2.52 -2.40 -10.98
C ALA A 58 -2.82 -3.91 -10.88
N HIS A 59 -1.98 -4.75 -11.48
CA HIS A 59 -2.16 -6.20 -11.52
C HIS A 59 -2.14 -6.86 -10.14
N ARG A 60 -1.17 -6.49 -9.28
CA ARG A 60 -0.97 -7.14 -7.97
C ARG A 60 -2.18 -7.02 -7.04
N ILE A 61 -2.91 -5.91 -7.06
CA ILE A 61 -4.09 -5.73 -6.21
C ILE A 61 -5.26 -6.56 -6.76
N SER A 62 -5.42 -6.61 -8.08
CA SER A 62 -6.44 -7.43 -8.74
C SER A 62 -6.26 -8.92 -8.46
N GLN A 63 -5.03 -9.44 -8.53
CA GLN A 63 -4.74 -10.84 -8.17
C GLN A 63 -4.99 -11.11 -6.68
N SER A 64 -4.58 -10.19 -5.80
CA SER A 64 -4.76 -10.35 -4.36
C SER A 64 -6.23 -10.44 -3.96
N LEU A 65 -7.10 -9.65 -4.61
CA LEU A 65 -8.54 -9.69 -4.41
C LEU A 65 -9.13 -11.02 -4.91
N LYS A 66 -8.69 -11.46 -6.10
CA LYS A 66 -9.11 -12.74 -6.68
C LYS A 66 -8.74 -13.93 -5.79
N ASP A 67 -7.57 -13.94 -5.18
CA ASP A 67 -7.10 -14.98 -4.26
C ASP A 67 -7.92 -15.06 -2.95
N LEU A 68 -8.79 -14.09 -2.71
CA LEU A 68 -9.72 -14.02 -1.59
C LEU A 68 -11.18 -14.05 -2.06
N ASP A 69 -11.43 -14.50 -3.29
CA ASP A 69 -12.75 -14.63 -3.89
C ASP A 69 -13.56 -13.30 -4.01
N TYR A 70 -12.86 -12.16 -4.01
CA TYR A 70 -13.48 -10.87 -4.29
C TYR A 70 -13.68 -10.63 -5.80
N PRO A 71 -14.67 -9.80 -6.20
CA PRO A 71 -14.88 -9.45 -7.60
C PRO A 71 -13.63 -8.87 -8.25
N HIS A 72 -13.45 -9.18 -9.53
CA HIS A 72 -12.41 -8.57 -10.33
C HIS A 72 -12.64 -7.06 -10.45
N ILE A 73 -11.57 -6.29 -10.30
CA ILE A 73 -11.57 -4.85 -10.49
C ILE A 73 -11.00 -4.50 -11.86
N THR A 74 -11.41 -3.36 -12.40
CA THR A 74 -10.86 -2.88 -13.68
C THR A 74 -9.41 -2.43 -13.52
N GLU A 75 -8.70 -2.26 -14.63
CA GLU A 75 -7.37 -1.64 -14.62
C GLU A 75 -7.42 -0.21 -14.06
N GLU A 76 -8.46 0.56 -14.42
CA GLU A 76 -8.69 1.91 -13.90
C GLU A 76 -8.84 1.92 -12.37
N ASP A 77 -9.59 0.97 -11.81
CA ASP A 77 -9.70 0.80 -10.36
C ASP A 77 -8.35 0.44 -9.72
N GLY A 78 -7.57 -0.44 -10.36
CA GLY A 78 -6.23 -0.82 -9.90
C GLY A 78 -5.26 0.36 -9.87
N LEU A 79 -5.33 1.24 -10.88
CA LEU A 79 -4.54 2.48 -10.95
C LEU A 79 -5.01 3.52 -9.93
N LEU A 80 -6.33 3.67 -9.75
CA LEU A 80 -6.90 4.53 -8.72
C LEU A 80 -6.47 4.08 -7.32
N PHE A 81 -6.52 2.77 -7.06
CA PHE A 81 -6.01 2.17 -5.83
C PHE A 81 -4.54 2.52 -5.63
N GLN A 82 -3.70 2.33 -6.65
CA GLN A 82 -2.27 2.61 -6.55
C GLN A 82 -2.00 4.08 -6.23
N LYS A 83 -2.72 5.00 -6.88
CA LYS A 83 -2.60 6.44 -6.64
C LYS A 83 -2.92 6.80 -5.20
N ILE A 84 -4.07 6.34 -4.69
CA ILE A 84 -4.48 6.61 -3.30
C ILE A 84 -3.48 6.00 -2.32
N TYR A 85 -3.01 4.78 -2.61
CA TYR A 85 -2.03 4.12 -1.76
C TYR A 85 -0.71 4.90 -1.65
N GLU A 86 -0.23 5.48 -2.75
CA GLU A 86 0.96 6.34 -2.76
C GLU A 86 0.73 7.65 -1.98
N GLU A 87 -0.41 8.32 -2.21
CA GLU A 87 -0.78 9.54 -1.45
C GLU A 87 -0.82 9.28 0.07
N GLU A 88 -1.37 8.15 0.48
CA GLU A 88 -1.43 7.75 1.89
C GLU A 88 -0.05 7.38 2.47
N LEU A 89 0.82 6.74 1.69
CA LEU A 89 2.20 6.44 2.10
C LEU A 89 3.04 7.71 2.27
N ASP A 90 2.93 8.65 1.33
CA ASP A 90 3.64 9.92 1.38
C ASP A 90 3.25 10.74 2.61
N ASN A 91 1.96 10.73 2.96
CA ASN A 91 1.46 11.37 4.19
C ASN A 91 2.11 10.77 5.45
N ILE A 92 2.25 9.45 5.53
CA ILE A 92 2.93 8.80 6.67
C ILE A 92 4.41 9.17 6.71
N CYS A 93 5.09 9.12 5.56
CA CYS A 93 6.50 9.48 5.47
C CYS A 93 6.76 10.90 5.97
N LEU A 94 5.93 11.85 5.52
CA LEU A 94 6.00 13.25 5.95
C LEU A 94 5.74 13.39 7.46
N HIS A 95 4.75 12.69 8.01
CA HIS A 95 4.46 12.70 9.45
C HIS A 95 5.64 12.18 10.28
N GLU A 96 6.29 11.10 9.85
CA GLU A 96 7.47 10.54 10.52
C GLU A 96 8.67 11.49 10.46
N GLU A 97 8.92 12.13 9.33
CA GLU A 97 10.00 13.13 9.18
C GLU A 97 9.76 14.38 10.04
N VAL A 98 8.52 14.89 10.07
CA VAL A 98 8.12 16.01 10.94
C VAL A 98 8.27 15.63 12.41
N LYS A 99 7.83 14.43 12.81
CA LYS A 99 7.98 13.94 14.19
C LYS A 99 9.44 13.85 14.60
N LYS A 100 10.31 13.25 13.77
CA LYS A 100 11.76 13.19 14.03
C LYS A 100 12.39 14.57 14.16
N THR A 101 11.96 15.52 13.32
CA THR A 101 12.44 16.90 13.37
C THR A 101 12.02 17.58 14.69
N LEU A 102 10.76 17.41 15.11
CA LEU A 102 10.26 17.95 16.38
C LEU A 102 10.96 17.31 17.59
N ASP A 103 11.15 15.99 17.58
CA ASP A 103 11.85 15.26 18.64
C ASP A 103 13.31 15.72 18.74
N PHE A 104 14.00 15.91 17.61
CA PHE A 104 15.36 16.46 17.56
C PHE A 104 15.46 17.87 18.15
N LEU A 105 14.51 18.76 17.83
CA LEU A 105 14.48 20.12 18.38
C LEU A 105 14.24 20.11 19.90
N LYS A 106 13.36 19.21 20.36
CA LYS A 106 13.01 19.04 21.77
C LYS A 106 14.18 18.49 22.60
N GLU A 107 14.97 17.56 22.04
CA GLU A 107 16.20 17.06 22.68
C GLU A 107 17.31 18.12 22.78
N LYS A 108 17.30 19.14 21.92
CA LYS A 108 18.33 20.18 21.89
C LYS A 108 18.03 21.40 22.77
N ASN A 109 16.92 21.43 23.52
CA ASN A 109 16.50 22.58 24.33
C ASN A 109 16.54 23.91 23.55
N VAL A 110 16.20 23.86 22.26
CA VAL A 110 15.95 25.08 21.48
C VAL A 110 14.53 25.55 21.88
N PRO A 111 14.36 26.75 22.47
CA PRO A 111 13.06 27.25 22.88
C PRO A 111 12.10 27.46 21.70
#